data_AF-A0A970XCT9-F1
#
_entry.id   AF-A0A970XCT9-F1
#
_cell.length_a   1.000
_cell.length_b   1.000
_cell.length_c   1.000
_cell.angle_alpha   90.00
_cell.angle_beta   90.00
_cell.angle_gamma   90.00
#
_symmetry.space_group_name_H-M   'P 1'
#
loop_
_entity.id
_entity.type
_entity.pdbx_description
1 polymer ?
#
loop_
_entity_poly.entity_id
_entity_poly.type
_entity_poly.pdbx_seq_one_letter_code
_entity_poly.pdbx_strand_id
1 'polypeptide(L)'
;KLISLYLTGEGDARDAAAMLGYGRDYLRVMLWGLLPFTLSQTYSGTLRETGESKLQMIAGIAAVVTNLILNYILIFGKLGFPALGVKGAAIATVISRYVELAVIMLYAHRHTDRFQFLKGIFRSVRIPLTLAKSISIKGLPLFVNELFWSLSMSVLMQIFSTRGLNVVAGLNISSTVSNLFSVVFLSMGTAVAVMVGQALGAGDTKRAKSHAWKLMFFSFCCCLFFGGVLAAISPWIPNAYNTTDDVRRLATLFMVTSAAFMPINAVTHCCYFAIRSGGKTVVTFLFDSVYSWVVFIPFAYILTHYTSLNIYVLYPLSFVPDTVKCLVGLLIVRTGRWAQNIVSGQKPAENTAVT
;
A
#
# COMPACT_ATOMS: atom_id res chain seq x y z
N LYS A 1 -9.17 -16.23 -20.24
CA LYS A 1 -7.82 -16.65 -20.70
C LYS A 1 -6.73 -16.43 -19.65
N LEU A 2 -6.72 -15.31 -18.91
CA LEU A 2 -5.73 -15.10 -17.82
C LEU A 2 -5.98 -15.99 -16.58
N ILE A 3 -7.23 -16.25 -16.22
CA ILE A 3 -7.58 -17.06 -15.03
C ILE A 3 -7.25 -18.55 -15.24
N SER A 4 -7.36 -19.07 -16.47
CA SER A 4 -7.04 -20.46 -16.80
C SER A 4 -5.55 -20.78 -16.70
N LEU A 5 -4.67 -19.77 -16.73
CA LEU A 5 -3.23 -19.94 -16.53
C LEU A 5 -2.86 -20.22 -15.06
N TYR A 6 -3.74 -19.90 -14.10
CA TYR A 6 -3.53 -20.15 -12.68
C TYR A 6 -4.09 -21.51 -12.21
N LEU A 7 -4.77 -22.25 -13.10
CA LEU A 7 -5.45 -23.52 -12.79
C LEU A 7 -4.74 -24.75 -13.38
N THR A 8 -3.50 -24.59 -13.85
CA THR A 8 -2.65 -25.69 -14.35
C THR A 8 -1.94 -26.41 -13.20
N GLY A 9 -2.69 -26.84 -12.18
CA GLY A 9 -2.21 -27.65 -11.05
C GLY A 9 -2.95 -28.99 -10.96
N GLU A 10 -2.44 -29.92 -10.14
CA GLU A 10 -3.01 -31.25 -9.92
C GLU A 10 -4.43 -31.17 -9.32
N GLY A 11 -5.45 -31.52 -10.12
CA GLY A 11 -6.85 -31.55 -9.73
C GLY A 11 -7.77 -31.99 -10.89
N ASP A 12 -8.95 -32.49 -10.57
CA ASP A 12 -9.92 -32.98 -11.55
C ASP A 12 -10.43 -31.82 -12.46
N ALA A 13 -10.55 -32.07 -13.77
CA ALA A 13 -10.82 -31.02 -14.76
C ALA A 13 -12.17 -30.31 -14.55
N ARG A 14 -13.11 -30.98 -13.87
CA ARG A 14 -14.41 -30.42 -13.47
C ARG A 14 -14.30 -29.40 -12.34
N ASP A 15 -13.43 -29.63 -11.35
CA ASP A 15 -13.24 -28.72 -10.22
C ASP A 15 -12.50 -27.46 -10.66
N ALA A 16 -11.52 -27.60 -11.55
CA ALA A 16 -10.84 -26.47 -12.18
C ALA A 16 -11.82 -25.59 -12.99
N ALA A 17 -12.76 -26.21 -13.72
CA ALA A 17 -13.79 -25.49 -14.47
C ALA A 17 -14.81 -24.80 -13.54
N ALA A 18 -15.21 -25.44 -12.44
CA ALA A 18 -16.11 -24.86 -11.43
C ALA A 18 -15.45 -23.67 -10.71
N MET A 19 -14.17 -23.78 -10.32
CA MET A 19 -13.40 -22.68 -9.74
C MET A 19 -13.26 -21.50 -10.72
N LEU A 20 -13.07 -21.78 -12.01
CA LEU A 20 -13.08 -20.76 -13.07
C LEU A 20 -14.42 -20.02 -13.16
N GLY A 21 -15.53 -20.75 -13.01
CA GLY A 21 -16.88 -20.19 -12.96
C GLY A 21 -17.05 -19.23 -11.78
N TYR A 22 -16.73 -19.68 -10.56
CA TYR A 22 -16.81 -18.86 -9.36
C TYR A 22 -15.88 -17.64 -9.42
N GLY A 23 -14.65 -17.82 -9.89
CA GLY A 23 -13.69 -16.72 -10.06
C GLY A 23 -14.17 -15.68 -11.07
N ARG A 24 -14.79 -16.11 -12.19
CA ARG A 24 -15.34 -15.20 -13.19
C ARG A 24 -16.52 -14.40 -12.65
N ASP A 25 -17.43 -15.02 -11.92
CA ASP A 25 -18.58 -14.34 -11.33
C ASP A 25 -18.16 -13.38 -10.22
N TYR A 26 -17.21 -13.78 -9.37
CA TYR A 26 -16.61 -12.92 -8.36
C TYR A 26 -15.97 -11.67 -8.98
N LEU A 27 -15.13 -11.85 -10.00
CA LEU A 27 -14.46 -10.74 -10.68
C LEU A 27 -15.45 -9.83 -11.41
N ARG A 28 -16.47 -10.39 -12.07
CA ARG A 28 -17.50 -9.59 -12.76
C ARG A 28 -18.22 -8.65 -11.79
N VAL A 29 -18.48 -9.11 -10.56
CA VAL A 29 -19.07 -8.26 -9.52
C VAL A 29 -18.04 -7.25 -9.00
N MET A 30 -16.81 -7.66 -8.72
CA MET A 30 -15.75 -6.77 -8.21
C MET A 30 -15.43 -5.60 -9.15
N LEU A 31 -15.58 -5.76 -10.46
CA LEU A 31 -15.38 -4.67 -11.43
C LEU A 31 -16.24 -3.44 -11.11
N TRP A 32 -17.47 -3.63 -10.62
CA TRP A 32 -18.34 -2.53 -10.19
C TRP A 32 -17.83 -1.83 -8.93
N GLY A 33 -17.00 -2.48 -8.13
CA GLY A 33 -16.35 -1.90 -6.94
C GLY A 33 -15.14 -1.01 -7.24
N LEU A 34 -14.59 -1.05 -8.47
CA LEU A 34 -13.41 -0.24 -8.82
C LEU A 34 -13.72 1.25 -8.86
N LEU A 35 -14.90 1.63 -9.38
CA LEU A 35 -15.32 3.03 -9.45
C LEU A 35 -15.52 3.68 -8.07
N PRO A 36 -16.27 3.10 -7.12
CA PRO A 36 -16.38 3.67 -5.79
C PRO A 36 -15.04 3.64 -5.04
N PHE A 37 -14.18 2.65 -5.32
CA PHE A 37 -12.84 2.58 -4.73
C PHE A 37 -11.94 3.74 -5.17
N THR A 38 -11.88 4.06 -6.46
CA THR A 38 -11.05 5.18 -6.94
C THR A 38 -11.56 6.52 -6.41
N LEU A 39 -12.88 6.70 -6.37
CA LEU A 39 -13.49 7.90 -5.78
C LEU A 39 -13.23 7.98 -4.27
N SER A 40 -13.41 6.89 -3.52
CA SER A 40 -13.19 6.88 -2.08
C SER A 40 -11.73 7.17 -1.73
N GLN A 41 -10.77 6.63 -2.51
CA GLN A 41 -9.35 6.95 -2.35
C GLN A 41 -9.04 8.42 -2.65
N THR A 42 -9.69 9.01 -3.66
CA THR A 42 -9.50 10.43 -4.01
C THR A 42 -10.00 11.34 -2.89
N TYR A 43 -11.24 11.16 -2.42
CA TYR A 43 -11.78 11.94 -1.30
C TYR A 43 -11.00 11.72 -0.01
N SER A 44 -10.66 10.46 0.28
CA SER A 44 -9.87 10.08 1.46
C SER A 44 -8.50 10.76 1.46
N GLY A 45 -7.81 10.76 0.32
CA GLY A 45 -6.52 11.44 0.14
C GLY A 45 -6.64 12.93 0.43
N THR A 46 -7.62 13.60 -0.19
CA THR A 46 -7.82 15.05 0.01
C THR A 46 -8.17 15.39 1.46
N LEU A 47 -9.07 14.62 2.10
CA LEU A 47 -9.41 14.84 3.51
C LEU A 47 -8.18 14.69 4.42
N ARG A 48 -7.36 13.68 4.17
CA ARG A 48 -6.13 13.45 4.91
C ARG A 48 -5.15 14.60 4.72
N GLU A 49 -4.99 15.10 3.50
CA GLU A 49 -4.14 16.25 3.17
C GLU A 49 -4.62 17.55 3.83
N THR A 50 -5.93 17.70 4.08
CA THR A 50 -6.48 18.83 4.85
C THR A 50 -6.44 18.66 6.37
N GLY A 51 -5.98 17.51 6.87
CA GLY A 51 -5.89 17.21 8.30
C GLY A 51 -7.14 16.56 8.91
N GLU A 52 -8.17 16.27 8.11
CA GLU A 52 -9.43 15.65 8.53
C GLU A 52 -9.37 14.11 8.49
N SER A 53 -8.38 13.52 9.17
CA SER A 53 -8.18 12.06 9.21
C SER A 53 -9.27 11.30 9.96
N LYS A 54 -9.95 11.94 10.91
CA LYS A 54 -11.02 11.32 11.71
C LYS A 54 -12.21 10.88 10.86
N LEU A 55 -12.59 11.70 9.87
CA LEU A 55 -13.71 11.39 8.98
C LEU A 55 -13.42 10.13 8.15
N GLN A 56 -12.19 10.02 7.63
CA GLN A 56 -11.76 8.84 6.90
C GLN A 56 -11.83 7.58 7.77
N MET A 57 -11.41 7.67 9.03
CA MET A 57 -11.47 6.54 9.97
C MET A 57 -12.91 6.07 10.22
N ILE A 58 -13.85 7.01 10.45
CA ILE A 58 -15.27 6.68 10.68
C ILE A 58 -15.86 5.99 9.44
N ALA A 59 -15.57 6.51 8.24
CA ALA A 59 -16.02 5.90 7.00
C ALA A 59 -15.47 4.49 6.79
N GLY A 60 -14.18 4.28 7.08
CA GLY A 60 -13.54 2.97 7.03
C GLY A 60 -14.16 1.96 8.00
N ILE A 61 -14.42 2.37 9.24
CA ILE A 61 -15.10 1.52 10.24
C ILE A 61 -16.52 1.17 9.78
N ALA A 62 -17.29 2.15 9.31
CA ALA A 62 -18.64 1.92 8.78
C ALA A 62 -18.63 0.93 7.62
N ALA A 63 -17.64 1.03 6.72
CA ALA A 63 -17.45 0.11 5.60
C ALA A 63 -17.15 -1.32 6.09
N VAL A 64 -16.22 -1.48 7.03
CA VAL A 64 -15.85 -2.80 7.58
C VAL A 64 -17.02 -3.45 8.32
N VAL A 65 -17.74 -2.70 9.15
CA VAL A 65 -18.92 -3.21 9.86
C VAL A 65 -20.02 -3.62 8.88
N THR A 66 -20.29 -2.79 7.88
CA THR A 66 -21.26 -3.12 6.82
C THR A 66 -20.83 -4.38 6.07
N ASN A 67 -19.54 -4.48 5.72
CA ASN A 67 -18.99 -5.64 5.04
C ASN A 67 -19.17 -6.93 5.86
N LEU A 68 -18.90 -6.87 7.17
CA LEU A 68 -19.05 -8.00 8.08
C LEU A 68 -20.51 -8.48 8.16
N ILE A 69 -21.46 -7.55 8.33
CA ILE A 69 -22.89 -7.86 8.41
C ILE A 69 -23.38 -8.45 7.09
N LEU A 70 -23.03 -7.83 5.95
CA LEU A 70 -23.44 -8.31 4.64
C LEU A 70 -22.80 -9.65 4.27
N ASN A 71 -21.54 -9.87 4.64
CA ASN A 71 -20.90 -11.18 4.47
C ASN A 71 -21.65 -12.26 5.24
N TYR A 72 -22.00 -11.99 6.50
CA TYR A 72 -22.75 -12.95 7.31
C TYR A 72 -24.10 -13.31 6.67
N ILE A 73 -24.81 -12.32 6.12
CA ILE A 73 -26.12 -12.52 5.49
C ILE A 73 -25.99 -13.21 4.12
N LEU A 74 -25.16 -12.68 3.22
CA LEU A 74 -25.10 -13.09 1.81
C LEU A 74 -24.30 -14.37 1.58
N ILE A 75 -23.29 -14.65 2.41
CA ILE A 75 -22.50 -15.87 2.28
C ILE A 75 -23.30 -17.05 2.85
N PHE A 76 -23.82 -16.92 4.08
CA PHE A 76 -24.48 -18.02 4.78
C PHE A 76 -25.99 -18.11 4.53
N GLY A 77 -26.59 -17.16 3.81
CA GLY A 77 -28.03 -17.16 3.51
C GLY A 77 -28.91 -17.04 4.77
N LYS A 78 -28.46 -16.29 5.77
CA LYS A 78 -29.24 -16.00 6.99
C LYS A 78 -30.26 -14.89 6.68
N LEU A 79 -31.33 -14.77 7.49
CA LEU A 79 -32.43 -13.80 7.30
C LEU A 79 -33.32 -14.02 6.04
N GLY A 80 -33.41 -15.25 5.53
CA GLY A 80 -34.31 -15.58 4.40
C GLY A 80 -33.74 -15.26 3.01
N PHE A 81 -32.48 -14.86 2.93
CA PHE A 81 -31.75 -14.70 1.67
C PHE A 81 -31.14 -16.03 1.20
N PRO A 82 -31.04 -16.28 -0.12
CA PRO A 82 -30.33 -17.44 -0.63
C PRO A 82 -28.82 -17.35 -0.32
N ALA A 83 -28.19 -18.48 0.02
CA ALA A 83 -26.74 -18.55 0.23
C ALA A 83 -26.01 -18.36 -1.10
N LEU A 84 -25.46 -17.16 -1.32
CA LEU A 84 -24.78 -16.78 -2.56
C LEU A 84 -23.28 -17.13 -2.54
N GLY A 85 -22.77 -17.65 -1.42
CA GLY A 85 -21.39 -18.09 -1.26
C GLY A 85 -20.37 -17.04 -1.70
N VAL A 86 -19.48 -17.43 -2.63
CA VAL A 86 -18.41 -16.57 -3.18
C VAL A 86 -18.95 -15.30 -3.83
N LYS A 87 -20.08 -15.39 -4.55
CA LYS A 87 -20.72 -14.21 -5.18
C LYS A 87 -21.25 -13.24 -4.13
N GLY A 88 -21.77 -13.76 -3.01
CA GLY A 88 -22.21 -12.98 -1.86
C GLY A 88 -21.09 -12.15 -1.24
N ALA A 89 -19.89 -12.72 -1.11
CA ALA A 89 -18.70 -12.02 -0.61
C ALA A 89 -18.27 -10.85 -1.53
N ALA A 90 -18.35 -11.04 -2.85
CA ALA A 90 -18.06 -9.97 -3.81
C ALA A 90 -19.06 -8.81 -3.67
N ILE A 91 -20.36 -9.12 -3.59
CA ILE A 91 -21.43 -8.13 -3.47
C ILE A 91 -21.29 -7.34 -2.16
N ALA A 92 -21.07 -8.03 -1.04
CA ALA A 92 -20.84 -7.39 0.27
C ALA A 92 -19.65 -6.41 0.21
N THR A 93 -18.58 -6.79 -0.47
CA THR A 93 -17.39 -5.95 -0.66
C THR A 93 -17.71 -4.72 -1.50
N VAL A 94 -18.40 -4.86 -2.62
CA VAL A 94 -18.79 -3.73 -3.46
C VAL A 94 -19.70 -2.77 -2.70
N ILE A 95 -20.74 -3.27 -2.01
CA ILE A 95 -21.66 -2.44 -1.24
C ILE A 95 -20.91 -1.69 -0.12
N SER A 96 -20.00 -2.35 0.59
CA SER A 96 -19.22 -1.69 1.64
C SER A 96 -18.38 -0.52 1.12
N ARG A 97 -17.85 -0.61 -0.11
CA ARG A 97 -17.13 0.50 -0.76
C ARG A 97 -18.05 1.65 -1.16
N TYR A 98 -19.27 1.35 -1.59
CA TYR A 98 -20.29 2.38 -1.82
C TYR A 98 -20.69 3.08 -0.52
N VAL A 99 -20.82 2.35 0.59
CA VAL A 99 -21.10 2.94 1.91
C VAL A 99 -19.95 3.83 2.37
N GLU A 100 -18.70 3.36 2.22
CA GLU A 100 -17.50 4.16 2.50
C GLU A 100 -17.52 5.49 1.74
N LEU A 101 -17.74 5.42 0.42
CA LEU A 101 -17.83 6.60 -0.44
C LEU A 101 -19.00 7.50 -0.04
N ALA A 102 -20.18 6.94 0.23
CA ALA A 102 -21.36 7.71 0.60
C ALA A 102 -21.15 8.48 1.91
N VAL A 103 -20.58 7.85 2.94
CA VAL A 103 -20.29 8.51 4.23
C VAL A 103 -19.34 9.68 4.02
N ILE A 104 -18.24 9.46 3.28
CA ILE A 104 -17.25 10.50 3.00
C ILE A 104 -17.86 11.63 2.17
N MET A 105 -18.53 11.30 1.07
CA MET A 105 -19.07 12.25 0.13
C MET A 105 -20.20 13.09 0.75
N LEU A 106 -21.16 12.46 1.45
CA LEU A 106 -22.27 13.17 2.09
C LEU A 106 -21.78 14.13 3.16
N TYR A 107 -20.83 13.69 4.01
CA TYR A 107 -20.30 14.55 5.05
C TYR A 107 -19.52 15.72 4.48
N ALA A 108 -18.65 15.46 3.49
CA ALA A 108 -17.80 16.47 2.89
C ALA A 108 -18.62 17.53 2.11
N HIS A 109 -19.68 17.13 1.40
CA HIS A 109 -20.54 18.06 0.67
C HIS A 109 -21.49 18.84 1.58
N ARG A 110 -21.98 18.26 2.68
CA ARG A 110 -22.83 18.99 3.64
C ARG A 110 -22.08 20.04 4.45
N HIS A 111 -20.79 19.86 4.70
CA HIS A 111 -19.95 20.81 5.43
C HIS A 111 -19.08 21.62 4.46
N THR A 112 -19.67 22.17 3.41
CA THR A 112 -18.92 22.90 2.38
C THR A 112 -18.25 24.17 2.92
N ASP A 113 -18.69 24.69 4.07
CA ASP A 113 -18.04 25.82 4.75
C ASP A 113 -16.68 25.45 5.36
N ARG A 114 -16.50 24.18 5.75
CA ARG A 114 -15.22 23.64 6.22
C ARG A 114 -14.36 23.13 5.06
N PHE A 115 -15.00 22.65 4.00
CA PHE A 115 -14.35 22.12 2.79
C PHE A 115 -14.55 23.05 1.59
N GLN A 116 -13.95 24.23 1.67
CA GLN A 116 -14.14 25.29 0.66
C GLN A 116 -13.70 24.86 -0.76
N PHE A 117 -12.78 23.89 -0.86
CA PHE A 117 -12.36 23.27 -2.13
C PHE A 117 -13.46 22.43 -2.81
N LEU A 118 -14.50 22.01 -2.08
CA LEU A 118 -15.64 21.26 -2.63
C LEU A 118 -16.74 22.17 -3.19
N LYS A 119 -16.72 23.49 -2.89
CA LYS A 119 -17.72 24.44 -3.39
C LYS A 119 -17.61 24.54 -4.92
N GLY A 120 -18.62 24.04 -5.63
CA GLY A 120 -18.74 24.17 -7.09
C GLY A 120 -18.00 23.12 -7.92
N ILE A 121 -17.47 22.04 -7.33
CA ILE A 121 -16.75 20.97 -8.06
C ILE A 121 -17.59 20.38 -9.19
N PHE A 122 -18.88 20.14 -8.96
CA PHE A 122 -19.78 19.55 -9.97
C PHE A 122 -20.50 20.60 -10.84
N ARG A 123 -20.13 21.88 -10.75
CA ARG A 123 -20.81 22.96 -11.48
C ARG A 123 -20.47 22.96 -12.98
N SER A 124 -19.37 22.32 -13.38
CA SER A 124 -18.98 22.10 -14.77
C SER A 124 -18.29 20.74 -14.92
N VAL A 125 -18.73 19.93 -15.88
CA VAL A 125 -18.10 18.63 -16.22
C VAL A 125 -16.83 18.81 -17.07
N ARG A 126 -16.51 20.05 -17.48
CA ARG A 126 -15.30 20.35 -18.26
C ARG A 126 -14.07 20.41 -17.37
N ILE A 127 -13.21 19.40 -17.46
CA ILE A 127 -11.89 19.42 -16.85
C ILE A 127 -10.98 20.32 -17.71
N PRO A 128 -10.43 21.43 -17.17
CA PRO A 128 -9.55 22.30 -17.93
C PRO A 128 -8.30 21.51 -18.36
N LEU A 129 -7.98 21.54 -19.66
CA LEU A 129 -6.89 20.76 -20.24
C LEU A 129 -5.53 21.09 -19.60
N THR A 130 -5.35 22.33 -19.15
CA THR A 130 -4.18 22.80 -18.41
C THR A 130 -4.01 22.12 -17.06
N LEU A 131 -5.10 21.91 -16.32
CA LEU A 131 -5.10 21.20 -15.04
C LEU A 131 -4.86 19.71 -15.25
N ALA A 132 -5.56 19.09 -16.21
CA ALA A 132 -5.36 17.69 -16.57
C ALA A 132 -3.90 17.44 -16.97
N LYS A 133 -3.31 18.30 -17.80
CA LYS A 133 -1.90 18.22 -18.21
C LYS A 133 -0.96 18.36 -17.00
N SER A 134 -1.22 19.29 -16.08
CA SER A 134 -0.40 19.47 -14.87
C SER A 134 -0.43 18.24 -13.95
N ILE A 135 -1.62 17.68 -13.73
CA ILE A 135 -1.82 16.46 -12.93
C ILE A 135 -1.11 15.28 -13.60
N SER A 136 -1.30 15.08 -14.91
CA SER A 136 -0.66 13.98 -15.63
C SER A 136 0.86 14.08 -15.60
N ILE A 137 1.45 15.27 -15.80
CA ILE A 137 2.92 15.43 -15.76
C ILE A 137 3.49 15.14 -14.36
N LYS A 138 2.77 15.53 -13.29
CA LYS A 138 3.21 15.30 -11.90
C LYS A 138 2.94 13.86 -11.45
N GLY A 139 1.83 13.27 -11.88
CA GLY A 139 1.35 11.96 -11.47
C GLY A 139 1.94 10.79 -12.27
N LEU A 140 2.26 10.99 -13.56
CA LEU A 140 2.79 9.93 -14.42
C LEU A 140 4.12 9.34 -13.90
N PRO A 141 5.12 10.14 -13.44
CA PRO A 141 6.34 9.58 -12.86
C PRO A 141 6.07 8.74 -11.60
N LEU A 142 5.11 9.17 -10.77
CA LEU A 142 4.70 8.41 -9.58
C LEU A 142 4.01 7.11 -9.99
N PHE A 143 3.09 7.16 -10.95
CA PHE A 143 2.43 5.96 -11.47
C PHE A 143 3.44 4.95 -12.02
N VAL A 144 4.40 5.43 -12.81
CA VAL A 144 5.49 4.60 -13.34
C VAL A 144 6.35 4.02 -12.20
N ASN A 145 6.68 4.83 -11.18
CA ASN A 145 7.41 4.35 -10.00
C ASN A 145 6.71 3.17 -9.31
N GLU A 146 5.42 3.31 -9.01
CA GLU A 146 4.62 2.26 -8.36
C GLU A 146 4.46 1.02 -9.25
N LEU A 147 4.36 1.18 -10.57
CA LEU A 147 4.35 0.06 -11.51
C LEU A 147 5.68 -0.71 -11.49
N PHE A 148 6.82 -0.01 -11.57
CA PHE A 148 8.13 -0.64 -11.50
C PHE A 148 8.38 -1.32 -10.15
N TRP A 149 7.92 -0.71 -9.05
CA TRP A 149 7.97 -1.31 -7.73
C TRP A 149 7.13 -2.60 -7.68
N SER A 150 5.88 -2.56 -8.14
CA SER A 150 4.99 -3.73 -8.19
C SER A 150 5.56 -4.88 -9.06
N LEU A 151 6.15 -4.52 -10.20
CA LEU A 151 6.85 -5.49 -11.06
C LEU A 151 8.08 -6.07 -10.35
N SER A 152 8.86 -5.27 -9.63
CA SER A 152 10.03 -5.77 -8.88
C SER A 152 9.64 -6.78 -7.81
N MET A 153 8.57 -6.53 -7.06
CA MET A 153 8.06 -7.48 -6.07
C MET A 153 7.60 -8.80 -6.71
N SER A 154 6.97 -8.72 -7.89
CA SER A 154 6.56 -9.91 -8.65
C SER A 154 7.77 -10.73 -9.12
N VAL A 155 8.83 -10.07 -9.62
CA VAL A 155 10.08 -10.73 -10.03
C VAL A 155 10.80 -11.35 -8.84
N LEU A 156 10.86 -10.68 -7.69
CA LEU A 156 11.47 -11.23 -6.47
C LEU A 156 10.73 -12.49 -5.99
N MET A 157 9.39 -12.47 -6.00
CA MET A 157 8.58 -13.64 -5.69
C MET A 157 8.90 -14.81 -6.64
N GLN A 158 9.04 -14.53 -7.94
CA GLN A 158 9.43 -15.53 -8.94
C GLN A 158 10.85 -16.07 -8.74
N ILE A 159 11.81 -15.23 -8.33
CA ILE A 159 13.18 -15.67 -8.04
C ILE A 159 13.15 -16.65 -6.87
N PHE A 160 12.47 -16.32 -5.77
CA PHE A 160 12.39 -17.22 -4.63
C PHE A 160 11.59 -18.49 -4.91
N SER A 161 10.64 -18.48 -5.85
CA SER A 161 9.87 -19.68 -6.21
C SER A 161 10.71 -20.75 -6.91
N THR A 162 11.84 -20.39 -7.51
CA THR A 162 12.76 -21.36 -8.14
C THR A 162 13.41 -22.34 -7.15
N ARG A 163 13.39 -22.04 -5.84
CA ARG A 163 14.02 -22.85 -4.79
C ARG A 163 13.12 -23.97 -4.23
N GLY A 164 11.92 -24.13 -4.77
CA GLY A 164 11.03 -25.26 -4.48
C GLY A 164 9.67 -24.86 -3.92
N LEU A 165 8.71 -25.78 -4.05
CA LEU A 165 7.31 -25.55 -3.69
C LEU A 165 7.13 -25.24 -2.19
N ASN A 166 7.91 -25.86 -1.32
CA ASN A 166 7.87 -25.62 0.13
C ASN A 166 8.25 -24.17 0.50
N VAL A 167 9.19 -23.57 -0.24
CA VAL A 167 9.62 -22.18 -0.04
C VAL A 167 8.49 -21.22 -0.42
N VAL A 168 7.82 -21.47 -1.55
CA VAL A 168 6.67 -20.67 -2.01
C VAL A 168 5.53 -20.72 -1.00
N ALA A 169 5.21 -21.92 -0.49
CA ALA A 169 4.18 -22.09 0.53
C ALA A 169 4.53 -21.30 1.81
N GLY A 170 5.77 -21.40 2.28
CA GLY A 170 6.25 -20.65 3.44
C GLY A 170 6.21 -19.12 3.23
N LEU A 171 6.58 -18.65 2.03
CA LEU A 171 6.53 -17.23 1.67
C LEU A 171 5.10 -16.69 1.60
N ASN A 172 4.13 -17.46 1.13
CA ASN A 172 2.72 -17.04 1.10
C ASN A 172 2.13 -16.90 2.51
N ILE A 173 2.43 -17.87 3.39
CA ILE A 173 2.01 -17.79 4.81
C ILE A 173 2.66 -16.57 5.46
N SER A 174 3.99 -16.45 5.34
CA SER A 174 4.74 -15.33 5.91
C SER A 174 4.28 -13.98 5.39
N SER A 175 4.15 -13.82 4.07
CA SER A 175 3.77 -12.54 3.45
C SER A 175 2.36 -12.11 3.86
N THR A 176 1.42 -13.03 4.02
CA THR A 176 0.07 -12.73 4.52
C THR A 176 0.12 -12.10 5.90
N VAL A 177 0.89 -12.68 6.81
CA VAL A 177 1.04 -12.14 8.17
C VAL A 177 1.86 -10.86 8.16
N SER A 178 3.01 -10.85 7.49
CA SER A 178 3.89 -9.69 7.39
C SER A 178 3.19 -8.47 6.79
N ASN A 179 2.26 -8.66 5.85
CA ASN A 179 1.44 -7.58 5.30
C ASN A 179 0.57 -6.90 6.36
N LEU A 180 -0.01 -7.67 7.30
CA LEU A 180 -0.81 -7.11 8.40
C LEU A 180 0.02 -6.18 9.29
N PHE A 181 1.24 -6.59 9.64
CA PHE A 181 2.15 -5.77 10.44
C PHE A 181 2.75 -4.61 9.63
N SER A 182 2.94 -4.81 8.32
CA SER A 182 3.50 -3.79 7.43
C SER A 182 2.59 -2.56 7.26
N VAL A 183 1.28 -2.70 7.49
CA VAL A 183 0.33 -1.58 7.51
C VAL A 183 0.77 -0.48 8.48
N VAL A 184 1.46 -0.81 9.58
CA VAL A 184 1.94 0.16 10.57
C VAL A 184 2.92 1.15 9.92
N PHE A 185 3.99 0.66 9.27
CA PHE A 185 4.97 1.56 8.66
C PHE A 185 4.44 2.25 7.41
N LEU A 186 3.58 1.58 6.62
CA LEU A 186 2.92 2.20 5.46
C LEU A 186 2.07 3.39 5.90
N SER A 187 1.29 3.22 6.98
CA SER A 187 0.47 4.29 7.57
C SER A 187 1.33 5.45 8.06
N MET A 188 2.45 5.16 8.74
CA MET A 188 3.42 6.15 9.16
C MET A 188 4.03 6.92 7.98
N GLY A 189 4.36 6.24 6.89
CA GLY A 189 4.86 6.86 5.66
C GLY A 189 3.87 7.89 5.10
N THR A 190 2.57 7.54 5.04
CA THR A 190 1.55 8.50 4.60
C THR A 190 1.36 9.67 5.57
N ALA A 191 1.50 9.44 6.88
CA ALA A 191 1.45 10.50 7.88
C ALA A 191 2.62 11.48 7.75
N VAL A 192 3.83 10.96 7.50
CA VAL A 192 5.01 11.78 7.15
C VAL A 192 4.72 12.61 5.90
N ALA A 193 4.17 12.00 4.85
CA ALA A 193 3.89 12.71 3.61
C ALA A 193 2.96 13.92 3.81
N VAL A 194 1.88 13.72 4.57
CA VAL A 194 0.90 14.77 4.86
C VAL A 194 1.48 15.87 5.75
N MET A 195 2.08 15.51 6.89
CA MET A 195 2.59 16.49 7.86
C MET A 195 3.76 17.31 7.32
N VAL A 196 4.66 16.65 6.57
CA VAL A 196 5.79 17.30 5.91
C VAL A 196 5.30 18.13 4.71
N GLY A 197 4.37 17.60 3.92
CA GLY A 197 3.76 18.31 2.79
C GLY A 197 3.04 19.60 3.22
N GLN A 198 2.25 19.55 4.28
CA GLN A 198 1.59 20.73 4.86
C GLN A 198 2.60 21.78 5.34
N ALA A 199 3.65 21.35 6.07
CA ALA A 199 4.67 22.26 6.57
C ALA A 199 5.49 22.91 5.43
N LEU A 200 5.81 22.16 4.38
CA LEU A 200 6.47 22.69 3.18
C LEU A 200 5.57 23.65 2.41
N GLY A 201 4.27 23.34 2.27
CA GLY A 201 3.28 24.21 1.63
C GLY A 201 3.11 25.55 2.37
N ALA A 202 3.20 25.53 3.70
CA ALA A 202 3.20 26.73 4.55
C ALA A 202 4.51 27.54 4.49
N GLY A 203 5.53 27.09 3.75
CA GLY A 203 6.85 27.74 3.67
C GLY A 203 7.77 27.46 4.86
N ASP A 204 7.32 26.71 5.87
CA ASP A 204 8.10 26.40 7.08
C ASP A 204 8.94 25.13 6.88
N THR A 205 10.05 25.30 6.17
CA THR A 205 11.01 24.20 5.90
C THR A 205 11.68 23.66 7.15
N LYS A 206 11.82 24.47 8.21
CA LYS A 206 12.42 24.03 9.48
C LYS A 206 11.49 23.06 10.20
N ARG A 207 10.21 23.40 10.29
CA ARG A 207 9.18 22.53 10.87
C ARG A 207 8.99 21.25 10.05
N ALA A 208 9.04 21.33 8.72
CA ALA A 208 9.00 20.16 7.84
C ALA A 208 10.14 19.16 8.15
N LYS A 209 11.38 19.64 8.30
CA LYS A 209 12.52 18.80 8.68
C LYS A 209 12.37 18.21 10.08
N SER A 210 11.91 19.00 11.06
CA SER A 210 11.69 18.52 12.43
C SER A 210 10.63 17.42 12.47
N HIS A 211 9.52 17.60 11.76
CA HIS A 211 8.44 16.61 11.67
C HIS A 211 8.92 15.32 11.02
N ALA A 212 9.68 15.40 9.91
CA ALA A 212 10.22 14.22 9.25
C ALA A 212 11.08 13.37 10.20
N TRP A 213 12.00 13.99 10.94
CA TRP A 213 12.86 13.28 11.90
C TRP A 213 12.09 12.70 13.08
N LYS A 214 11.15 13.46 13.67
CA LYS A 214 10.34 13.00 14.80
C LYS A 214 9.44 11.82 14.41
N LEU A 215 8.78 11.91 13.27
CA LEU A 215 7.89 10.86 12.77
C LEU A 215 8.68 9.62 12.33
N MET A 216 9.89 9.78 11.78
CA MET A 216 10.77 8.67 11.43
C MET A 216 11.25 7.93 12.68
N PHE A 217 11.66 8.64 13.73
CA PHE A 217 12.02 8.04 15.02
C PHE A 217 10.83 7.33 15.65
N PHE A 218 9.65 7.96 15.67
CA PHE A 218 8.43 7.33 16.17
C PHE A 218 8.07 6.07 15.38
N SER A 219 8.16 6.12 14.05
CA SER A 219 7.92 4.97 13.16
C SER A 219 8.89 3.83 13.44
N PHE A 220 10.18 4.14 13.66
CA PHE A 220 11.18 3.15 14.05
C PHE A 220 10.83 2.47 15.38
N CYS A 221 10.47 3.25 16.42
CA CYS A 221 10.06 2.69 17.72
C CYS A 221 8.80 1.83 17.62
N CYS A 222 7.79 2.28 16.88
CA CYS A 222 6.58 1.49 16.64
C CYS A 222 6.89 0.19 15.92
N CYS A 223 7.72 0.22 14.88
CA CYS A 223 8.08 -0.98 14.13
C CYS A 223 9.01 -1.90 14.91
N LEU A 224 9.81 -1.39 15.82
CA LEU A 224 10.57 -2.22 16.76
C LEU A 224 9.62 -2.98 17.70
N PHE A 225 8.61 -2.31 18.23
CA PHE A 225 7.59 -2.94 19.08
C PHE A 225 6.78 -3.99 18.31
N PHE A 226 6.15 -3.60 17.19
CA PHE A 226 5.33 -4.52 16.39
C PHE A 226 6.15 -5.63 15.73
N GLY A 227 7.42 -5.36 15.40
CA GLY A 227 8.36 -6.37 14.90
C GLY A 227 8.70 -7.38 15.99
N GLY A 228 8.96 -6.91 17.22
CA GLY A 228 9.13 -7.78 18.38
C GLY A 228 7.91 -8.66 18.65
N VAL A 229 6.70 -8.09 18.54
CA VAL A 229 5.43 -8.84 18.65
C VAL A 229 5.32 -9.89 17.53
N LEU A 230 5.62 -9.53 16.27
CA LEU A 230 5.61 -10.47 15.15
C LEU A 230 6.61 -11.61 15.37
N ALA A 231 7.82 -11.31 15.83
CA ALA A 231 8.83 -12.32 16.14
C ALA A 231 8.35 -13.27 17.25
N ALA A 232 7.71 -12.75 18.30
CA ALA A 232 7.17 -13.56 19.39
C ALA A 232 6.03 -14.49 18.97
N ILE A 233 5.15 -14.03 18.06
CA ILE A 233 3.99 -14.82 17.59
C ILE A 233 4.35 -15.70 16.38
N SER A 234 5.47 -15.43 15.70
CA SER A 234 5.93 -16.17 14.52
C SER A 234 5.97 -17.70 14.62
N PRO A 235 6.30 -18.35 15.75
CA PRO A 235 6.25 -19.82 15.83
C PRO A 235 4.83 -20.38 15.95
N TRP A 236 3.84 -19.59 16.37
CA TRP A 236 2.48 -20.07 16.62
C TRP A 236 1.58 -19.93 15.40
N ILE A 237 1.74 -18.88 14.59
CA ILE A 237 0.87 -18.65 13.42
C ILE A 237 0.96 -19.77 12.39
N PRO A 238 2.16 -20.28 12.01
CA PRO A 238 2.27 -21.36 11.04
C PRO A 238 1.64 -22.67 11.51
N ASN A 239 1.48 -22.90 12.82
CA ASN A 239 0.81 -24.10 13.35
C ASN A 239 -0.71 -24.09 13.12
N ALA A 240 -1.31 -22.93 12.91
CA ALA A 240 -2.71 -22.83 12.53
C ALA A 240 -2.95 -23.26 11.06
N TYR A 241 -1.88 -23.33 10.25
CA TYR A 241 -1.95 -23.79 8.87
C TYR A 241 -1.72 -25.30 8.79
N ASN A 242 -2.62 -25.99 8.08
CA ASN A 242 -2.50 -27.42 7.85
C ASN A 242 -1.48 -27.71 6.73
N THR A 243 -0.19 -27.66 7.06
CA THR A 243 0.94 -27.87 6.14
C THR A 243 2.01 -28.77 6.76
N THR A 244 3.00 -29.17 5.97
CA THR A 244 4.16 -29.95 6.44
C THR A 244 5.03 -29.16 7.42
N ASP A 245 5.70 -29.86 8.33
CA ASP A 245 6.54 -29.23 9.35
C ASP A 245 7.70 -28.39 8.74
N ASP A 246 8.21 -28.79 7.58
CA ASP A 246 9.22 -28.02 6.85
C ASP A 246 8.69 -26.66 6.39
N VAL A 247 7.46 -26.60 5.88
CA VAL A 247 6.83 -25.34 5.45
C VAL A 247 6.59 -24.43 6.67
N ARG A 248 6.20 -24.99 7.82
CA ARG A 248 6.02 -24.22 9.05
C ARG A 248 7.33 -23.62 9.53
N ARG A 249 8.42 -24.39 9.54
CA ARG A 249 9.76 -23.88 9.91
C ARG A 249 10.24 -22.77 9.00
N LEU A 250 10.05 -22.93 7.68
CA LEU A 250 10.38 -21.89 6.69
C LEU A 250 9.54 -20.63 6.90
N ALA A 251 8.23 -20.77 7.12
CA ALA A 251 7.34 -19.65 7.39
C ALA A 251 7.77 -18.89 8.64
N THR A 252 8.04 -19.58 9.75
CA THR A 252 8.53 -18.96 10.99
C THR A 252 9.81 -18.16 10.74
N LEU A 253 10.77 -18.73 10.03
CA LEU A 253 12.02 -18.02 9.71
C LEU A 253 11.75 -16.76 8.88
N PHE A 254 10.92 -16.86 7.83
CA PHE A 254 10.61 -15.71 6.98
C PHE A 254 9.91 -14.61 7.76
N MET A 255 9.06 -14.96 8.73
CA MET A 255 8.38 -14.01 9.61
C MET A 255 9.36 -13.35 10.58
N VAL A 256 10.25 -14.11 11.22
CA VAL A 256 11.30 -13.55 12.11
C VAL A 256 12.23 -12.62 11.33
N THR A 257 12.60 -13.01 10.10
CA THR A 257 13.40 -12.17 9.21
C THR A 257 12.66 -10.87 8.89
N SER A 258 11.40 -10.96 8.47
CA SER A 258 10.57 -9.78 8.17
C SER A 258 10.45 -8.87 9.39
N ALA A 259 10.27 -9.44 10.59
CA ALA A 259 10.23 -8.72 11.86
C ALA A 259 11.54 -7.98 12.17
N ALA A 260 12.69 -8.63 11.97
CA ALA A 260 14.00 -8.04 12.22
C ALA A 260 14.30 -6.86 11.28
N PHE A 261 13.90 -6.95 10.01
CA PHE A 261 14.09 -5.88 9.02
C PHE A 261 12.98 -4.83 9.02
N MET A 262 11.89 -5.04 9.77
CA MET A 262 10.75 -4.12 9.81
C MET A 262 11.12 -2.68 10.23
N PRO A 263 11.97 -2.45 11.26
CA PRO A 263 12.38 -1.09 11.63
C PRO A 263 13.21 -0.40 10.54
N ILE A 264 14.04 -1.15 9.81
CA ILE A 264 14.87 -0.64 8.71
C ILE A 264 13.96 -0.23 7.53
N ASN A 265 12.98 -1.07 7.21
CA ASN A 265 11.98 -0.76 6.19
C ASN A 265 11.13 0.44 6.57
N ALA A 266 10.77 0.58 7.85
CA ALA A 266 10.01 1.71 8.34
C ALA A 266 10.73 3.05 8.12
N VAL A 267 12.03 3.10 8.43
CA VAL A 267 12.87 4.28 8.18
C VAL A 267 12.96 4.57 6.68
N THR A 268 13.20 3.54 5.86
CA THR A 268 13.29 3.66 4.40
C THR A 268 12.00 4.21 3.79
N HIS A 269 10.84 3.71 4.21
CA HIS A 269 9.53 4.21 3.78
C HIS A 269 9.29 5.66 4.22
N CYS A 270 9.67 6.03 5.45
CA CYS A 270 9.57 7.41 5.92
C CYS A 270 10.46 8.35 5.08
N CYS A 271 11.70 7.93 4.77
CA CYS A 271 12.60 8.67 3.89
C CYS A 271 12.00 8.85 2.49
N TYR A 272 11.47 7.77 1.90
CA TYR A 272 10.82 7.80 0.59
C TYR A 272 9.67 8.83 0.55
N PHE A 273 8.75 8.77 1.51
CA PHE A 273 7.61 9.69 1.57
C PHE A 273 8.00 11.12 1.92
N ALA A 274 9.04 11.33 2.74
CA ALA A 274 9.57 12.66 3.02
C ALA A 274 10.16 13.31 1.75
N ILE A 275 10.99 12.57 1.00
CA ILE A 275 11.60 13.07 -0.26
C ILE A 275 10.53 13.34 -1.31
N ARG A 276 9.53 12.44 -1.42
CA ARG A 276 8.37 12.59 -2.32
C ARG A 276 7.60 13.88 -2.04
N SER A 277 7.40 14.21 -0.76
CA SER A 277 6.71 15.44 -0.33
C SER A 277 7.48 16.72 -0.65
N GLY A 278 8.81 16.61 -0.75
CA GLY A 278 9.70 17.68 -1.19
C GLY A 278 9.66 18.00 -2.69
N GLY A 279 8.91 17.24 -3.49
CA GLY A 279 8.74 17.50 -4.93
C GLY A 279 9.86 16.98 -5.82
N LYS A 280 10.89 16.34 -5.25
CA LYS A 280 11.97 15.70 -6.01
C LYS A 280 11.57 14.29 -6.44
N THR A 281 10.58 14.23 -7.33
CA THR A 281 10.02 12.96 -7.85
C THR A 281 11.06 12.11 -8.57
N VAL A 282 12.01 12.71 -9.29
CA VAL A 282 13.12 11.99 -9.95
C VAL A 282 14.05 11.32 -8.93
N VAL A 283 14.39 12.02 -7.84
CA VAL A 283 15.22 11.44 -6.76
C VAL A 283 14.47 10.31 -6.07
N THR A 284 13.16 10.48 -5.87
CA THR A 284 12.29 9.44 -5.32
C THR A 284 12.24 8.20 -6.23
N PHE A 285 12.13 8.40 -7.55
CA PHE A 285 12.13 7.35 -8.55
C PHE A 285 13.46 6.58 -8.59
N LEU A 286 14.59 7.30 -8.58
CA LEU A 286 15.92 6.70 -8.52
C LEU A 286 16.14 5.91 -7.22
N PHE A 287 15.73 6.48 -6.08
CA PHE A 287 15.86 5.87 -4.78
C PHE A 287 15.06 4.57 -4.65
N ASP A 288 13.91 4.47 -5.33
CA ASP A 288 13.01 3.34 -5.16
C ASP A 288 13.04 2.35 -6.32
N SER A 289 12.56 2.73 -7.51
CA SER A 289 12.48 1.82 -8.65
C SER A 289 13.86 1.41 -9.16
N VAL A 290 14.75 2.36 -9.39
CA VAL A 290 16.09 2.04 -9.95
C VAL A 290 16.90 1.21 -8.96
N TYR A 291 16.85 1.55 -7.67
CA TYR A 291 17.50 0.75 -6.63
C TYR A 291 16.98 -0.70 -6.63
N SER A 292 15.67 -0.89 -6.69
CA SER A 292 15.06 -2.23 -6.65
C SER A 292 15.45 -3.08 -7.87
N TRP A 293 15.53 -2.47 -9.06
CA TRP A 293 15.84 -3.17 -10.30
C TRP A 293 17.34 -3.38 -10.56
N VAL A 294 18.20 -2.45 -10.13
CA VAL A 294 19.65 -2.49 -10.43
C VAL A 294 20.45 -3.11 -9.30
N VAL A 295 20.00 -2.95 -8.05
CA VAL A 295 20.72 -3.45 -6.88
C VAL A 295 20.02 -4.67 -6.32
N PHE A 296 18.75 -4.54 -5.94
CA PHE A 296 18.08 -5.57 -5.16
C PHE A 296 17.78 -6.85 -5.98
N ILE A 297 17.16 -6.72 -7.15
CA ILE A 297 16.85 -7.86 -8.02
C ILE A 297 18.12 -8.62 -8.47
N PRO A 298 19.16 -7.97 -9.02
CA PRO A 298 20.36 -8.69 -9.44
C PRO A 298 21.08 -9.33 -8.26
N PHE A 299 21.12 -8.67 -7.10
CA PHE A 299 21.67 -9.26 -5.88
C PHE A 299 20.89 -10.52 -5.45
N ALA A 300 19.56 -10.45 -5.40
CA ALA A 300 18.71 -11.59 -5.07
C ALA A 300 18.85 -12.72 -6.11
N TYR A 301 18.95 -12.39 -7.40
CA TYR A 301 19.17 -13.36 -8.48
C TYR A 301 20.52 -14.04 -8.36
N ILE A 302 21.60 -13.29 -8.14
CA ILE A 302 22.95 -13.83 -7.98
C ILE A 302 22.99 -14.78 -6.79
N LEU A 303 22.43 -14.35 -5.66
CA LEU A 303 22.39 -15.15 -4.44
C LEU A 303 21.54 -16.42 -4.61
N THR A 304 20.47 -16.35 -5.40
CA THR A 304 19.57 -17.49 -5.63
C THR A 304 20.11 -18.47 -6.67
N HIS A 305 20.87 -18.02 -7.67
CA HIS A 305 21.31 -18.90 -8.76
C HIS A 305 22.75 -19.39 -8.61
N TYR A 306 23.67 -18.55 -8.10
CA TYR A 306 25.10 -18.87 -8.05
C TYR A 306 25.55 -19.42 -6.70
N THR A 307 24.68 -19.45 -5.70
CA THR A 307 25.05 -19.87 -4.35
C THR A 307 24.23 -21.08 -3.91
N SER A 308 24.87 -22.16 -3.47
CA SER A 308 24.22 -23.36 -2.92
C SER A 308 23.80 -23.21 -1.45
N LEU A 309 23.77 -21.97 -0.93
CA LEU A 309 23.40 -21.69 0.46
C LEU A 309 21.97 -22.12 0.75
N ASN A 310 21.78 -22.63 1.96
CA ASN A 310 20.47 -23.02 2.44
C ASN A 310 19.53 -21.81 2.49
N ILE A 311 18.25 -22.01 2.15
CA ILE A 311 17.22 -20.97 2.15
C ILE A 311 17.14 -20.24 3.50
N TYR A 312 17.50 -20.92 4.59
CA TYR A 312 17.55 -20.33 5.93
C TYR A 312 18.53 -19.14 6.05
N VAL A 313 19.63 -19.15 5.31
CA VAL A 313 20.63 -18.07 5.30
C VAL A 313 20.38 -17.11 4.14
N LEU A 314 19.91 -17.64 3.01
CA LEU A 314 19.66 -16.88 1.80
C LEU A 314 18.60 -15.79 2.00
N TYR A 315 17.50 -16.13 2.68
CA TYR A 315 16.39 -15.20 2.83
C TYR A 315 16.75 -13.95 3.68
N PRO A 316 17.32 -14.07 4.89
CA PRO A 316 17.81 -12.90 5.62
C PRO A 316 18.86 -12.10 4.86
N LEU A 317 19.77 -12.78 4.15
CA LEU A 317 20.82 -12.11 3.40
C LEU A 317 20.25 -11.29 2.23
N SER A 318 19.12 -11.71 1.66
CA SER A 318 18.45 -10.95 0.60
C SER A 318 18.01 -9.56 1.06
N PHE A 319 17.79 -9.30 2.35
CA PHE A 319 17.40 -7.97 2.87
C PHE A 319 18.58 -7.04 3.19
N VAL A 320 19.83 -7.48 3.00
CA VAL A 320 21.01 -6.63 3.20
C VAL A 320 21.00 -5.36 2.33
N PRO A 321 20.63 -5.42 1.02
CA PRO A 321 20.43 -4.22 0.21
C PRO A 321 19.46 -3.22 0.85
N ASP A 322 18.38 -3.65 1.49
CA ASP A 322 17.44 -2.72 2.14
C ASP A 322 18.09 -1.92 3.26
N THR A 323 19.09 -2.49 3.94
CA THR A 323 19.90 -1.76 4.93
C THR A 323 20.74 -0.67 4.27
N VAL A 324 21.32 -0.96 3.10
CA VAL A 324 22.05 0.05 2.30
C VAL A 324 21.10 1.14 1.81
N LYS A 325 19.90 0.78 1.32
CA LYS A 325 18.85 1.73 0.91
C LYS A 325 18.45 2.63 2.06
N CYS A 326 18.29 2.09 3.27
CA CYS A 326 18.01 2.85 4.48
C CYS A 326 19.08 3.90 4.78
N LEU A 327 20.37 3.50 4.75
CA LEU A 327 21.49 4.42 4.96
C LEU A 327 21.54 5.55 3.92
N VAL A 328 21.36 5.22 2.64
CA VAL A 328 21.28 6.22 1.56
C VAL A 328 20.10 7.18 1.79
N GLY A 329 18.94 6.64 2.19
CA GLY A 329 17.76 7.45 2.51
C GLY A 329 18.01 8.44 3.65
N LEU A 330 18.63 7.97 4.73
CA LEU A 330 19.02 8.82 5.86
C LEU A 330 20.00 9.91 5.46
N LEU A 331 20.99 9.60 4.62
CA LEU A 331 21.93 10.61 4.11
C LEU A 331 21.22 11.69 3.28
N ILE A 332 20.33 11.29 2.37
CA ILE A 332 19.55 12.23 1.55
C ILE A 332 18.67 13.10 2.46
N VAL A 333 17.96 12.51 3.43
CA VAL A 333 17.12 13.27 4.36
C VAL A 333 17.94 14.23 5.21
N ARG A 334 19.13 13.82 5.66
CA ARG A 334 20.07 14.66 6.42
C ARG A 334 20.58 15.85 5.64
N THR A 335 20.81 15.72 4.32
CA THR A 335 21.24 16.88 3.50
C THR A 335 20.22 18.01 3.50
N GLY A 336 18.93 17.72 3.79
CA GLY A 336 17.86 18.71 3.84
C GLY A 336 17.56 19.39 2.50
N ARG A 337 18.26 19.02 1.41
CA ARG A 337 18.06 19.54 0.04
C ARG A 337 16.77 19.06 -0.58
N TRP A 338 16.12 18.08 0.03
CA TRP A 338 14.81 17.55 -0.40
C TRP A 338 13.67 18.49 -0.01
N ALA A 339 13.81 19.28 1.06
CA ALA A 339 12.76 20.16 1.57
C ALA A 339 12.63 21.43 0.69
N GLN A 340 11.83 21.36 -0.37
CA GLN A 340 11.52 22.49 -1.25
C GLN A 340 10.01 22.78 -1.22
N ASN A 341 9.65 24.07 -1.24
CA ASN A 341 8.26 24.47 -1.42
C ASN A 341 7.92 24.43 -2.92
N ILE A 342 6.96 23.58 -3.29
CA ILE A 342 6.52 23.39 -4.68
C ILE A 342 5.44 24.43 -5.06
N VAL A 343 4.85 25.11 -4.07
CA VAL A 343 3.70 26.02 -4.22
C VAL A 343 4.14 27.44 -4.58
N SER A 344 5.31 27.90 -4.12
CA SER A 344 5.77 29.29 -4.29
C SER A 344 6.07 29.71 -5.74
N GLY A 345 6.04 28.78 -6.70
CA GLY A 345 6.14 29.06 -8.14
C GLY A 345 4.82 29.46 -8.81
N GLN A 346 3.68 29.28 -8.14
CA GLN A 346 2.39 29.80 -8.60
C GLN A 346 2.13 31.11 -7.88
N LYS A 347 2.48 32.24 -8.53
CA LYS A 347 1.93 33.54 -8.12
C LYS A 347 0.40 33.37 -8.04
N PRO A 348 -0.25 33.72 -6.91
CA PRO A 348 -1.70 33.79 -6.90
C PRO A 348 -2.10 34.75 -8.02
N ALA A 349 -3.04 34.33 -8.87
CA ALA A 349 -3.64 35.24 -9.84
C ALA A 349 -4.14 36.44 -9.03
N GLU A 350 -3.53 37.60 -9.26
CA GLU A 350 -4.02 38.86 -8.71
C GLU A 350 -5.50 38.92 -9.03
N ASN A 351 -6.33 38.92 -7.97
CA ASN A 351 -7.71 39.34 -8.07
C ASN A 351 -7.66 40.76 -8.64
N THR A 352 -7.88 40.84 -9.95
CA THR A 352 -8.15 42.10 -10.63
C THR A 352 -9.43 42.60 -9.97
N ALA A 353 -9.25 43.60 -9.10
CA ALA A 353 -10.34 44.40 -8.60
C ALA A 353 -11.16 44.86 -9.81
N VAL A 354 -12.41 44.44 -9.87
CA VAL A 354 -13.42 45.12 -10.68
C VAL A 354 -14.29 45.86 -9.67
N THR A 355 -14.00 47.17 -9.64
CA THR A 355 -14.85 48.29 -9.20
C THR A 355 -16.32 48.10 -9.48
#